data_AF-A0A5B9W1U9-F1
#
_entry.id   AF-A0A5B9W1U9-F1
#
_cell.length_a   1.000
_cell.length_b   1.000
_cell.length_c   1.000
_cell.angle_alpha   90.00
_cell.angle_beta   90.00
_cell.angle_gamma   90.00
#
_symmetry.space_group_name_H-M   'P 1'
#
loop_
_entity.id
_entity.type
_entity.pdbx_description
1 polymer ?
#
loop_
_entity_poly.entity_id
_entity_poly.type
_entity_poly.pdbx_seq_one_letter_code
_entity_poly.pdbx_strand_id
1 'polypeptide(L)'
;MPRFTIKRLMLAVAGIGVALGLVQAYPFVAIAAFYAVLLAGASWLPARARPRIARWGFLAAATWLNASMLVFFAYQPVLHNSIYLFASSLIFLPIVPGLGMAWAAGGQGRVRWTRAAIVACACGLAFSMIATHWPLRLAFGLSSPALNRLADRVEAGGAIAPGERAGLYRVFGTTALTGDTAIIIDPDPGGISAFVRRPGPARGSSRDWLDDGPGGRWWFLDQD
;
A
#
# COMPACT_ATOMS: atom_id res chain seq x y z
N MET A 1 -47.23 6.64 28.28
CA MET A 1 -45.79 6.75 27.91
C MET A 1 -45.13 5.39 28.10
N PRO A 2 -44.60 4.74 27.05
CA PRO A 2 -43.96 3.43 27.18
C PRO A 2 -42.65 3.54 27.99
N ARG A 3 -42.52 2.75 29.06
CA ARG A 3 -41.31 2.70 29.90
C ARG A 3 -40.19 1.99 29.13
N PHE A 4 -39.18 2.74 28.71
CA PHE A 4 -37.96 2.18 28.13
C PHE A 4 -37.13 1.52 29.24
N THR A 5 -37.10 0.18 29.26
CA THR A 5 -36.27 -0.58 30.20
C THR A 5 -34.82 -0.61 29.72
N ILE A 6 -33.85 -0.47 30.64
CA ILE A 6 -32.40 -0.53 30.38
C ILE A 6 -32.00 -1.73 29.50
N LYS A 7 -32.65 -2.89 29.67
CA LYS A 7 -32.42 -4.08 28.82
C LYS A 7 -32.67 -3.85 27.33
N ARG A 8 -33.70 -3.06 26.97
CA ARG A 8 -34.02 -2.72 25.57
C ARG A 8 -33.01 -1.76 24.97
N LEU A 9 -32.47 -0.85 25.79
CA LEU A 9 -31.38 0.03 25.37
C LEU A 9 -30.10 -0.77 25.08
N MET A 10 -29.74 -1.72 25.95
CA MET A 10 -28.55 -2.56 25.75
C MET A 10 -28.67 -3.46 24.51
N LEU A 11 -29.85 -4.04 24.26
CA LEU A 11 -30.12 -4.80 23.04
C LEU A 11 -30.03 -3.94 21.77
N ALA A 12 -30.52 -2.69 21.82
CA ALA A 12 -30.41 -1.77 20.70
C ALA A 12 -28.94 -1.39 20.42
N VAL A 13 -28.15 -1.11 21.47
CA VAL A 13 -26.72 -0.81 21.35
C VAL A 13 -25.94 -2.01 20.79
N ALA A 14 -26.22 -3.23 21.28
CA ALA A 14 -25.61 -4.45 20.75
C ALA A 14 -25.97 -4.69 19.28
N GLY A 15 -27.25 -4.46 18.91
CA GLY A 15 -27.69 -4.56 17.51
C GLY A 15 -27.01 -3.55 16.59
N ILE A 16 -26.85 -2.30 17.04
CA ILE A 16 -26.11 -1.26 16.31
C ILE A 16 -24.62 -1.65 16.20
N GLY A 17 -24.01 -2.18 17.26
CA GLY A 17 -22.62 -2.65 17.24
C GLY A 17 -22.38 -3.79 16.24
N VAL A 18 -23.29 -4.76 16.17
CA VAL A 18 -23.23 -5.86 15.19
C VAL A 18 -23.45 -5.34 13.77
N ALA A 19 -24.42 -4.43 13.57
CA ALA A 19 -24.67 -3.84 12.26
C ALA A 19 -23.48 -3.03 11.75
N LEU A 20 -22.85 -2.21 12.61
CA LEU A 20 -21.64 -1.47 12.28
C LEU A 20 -20.45 -2.41 12.02
N GLY A 21 -20.30 -3.46 12.83
CA GLY A 21 -19.30 -4.50 12.62
C GLY A 21 -19.47 -5.23 11.29
N LEU A 22 -20.70 -5.52 10.88
CA LEU A 22 -21.00 -6.14 9.58
C LEU A 22 -20.75 -5.18 8.40
N VAL A 23 -21.04 -3.89 8.56
CA VAL A 23 -20.73 -2.87 7.54
C VAL A 23 -19.22 -2.71 7.36
N GLN A 24 -18.45 -2.76 8.45
CA GLN A 24 -16.98 -2.74 8.39
C GLN A 24 -16.38 -4.07 7.90
N ALA A 25 -17.04 -5.20 8.18
CA ALA A 25 -16.63 -6.53 7.71
C ALA A 25 -17.02 -6.81 6.26
N TYR A 26 -18.02 -6.12 5.72
CA TYR A 26 -18.53 -6.29 4.35
C TYR A 26 -17.45 -6.24 3.27
N PRO A 27 -16.50 -5.27 3.26
CA PRO A 27 -15.39 -5.30 2.30
C PRO A 27 -14.59 -6.59 2.45
N PHE A 28 -14.27 -7.04 3.67
CA PHE A 28 -13.49 -8.26 3.89
C PHE A 28 -14.22 -9.53 3.45
N VAL A 29 -15.54 -9.63 3.66
CA VAL A 29 -16.35 -10.77 3.22
C VAL A 29 -16.49 -10.79 1.71
N ALA A 30 -16.75 -9.65 1.08
CA ALA A 30 -16.84 -9.55 -0.38
C ALA A 30 -15.49 -9.87 -1.04
N ILE A 31 -14.40 -9.37 -0.45
CA ILE A 31 -13.02 -9.66 -0.84
C ILE A 31 -12.74 -11.17 -0.69
N ALA A 32 -13.03 -11.78 0.46
CA ALA A 32 -12.84 -13.21 0.71
C ALA A 32 -13.67 -14.11 -0.24
N ALA A 33 -14.92 -13.76 -0.50
CA ALA A 33 -15.79 -14.50 -1.42
C ALA A 33 -15.29 -14.40 -2.88
N PHE A 34 -14.90 -13.20 -3.32
CA PHE A 34 -14.25 -12.99 -4.61
C PHE A 34 -12.96 -13.83 -4.73
N TYR A 35 -12.19 -13.92 -3.64
CA TYR A 35 -10.97 -14.75 -3.60
C TYR A 35 -11.22 -16.25 -3.63
N ALA A 36 -12.23 -16.75 -2.91
CA ALA A 36 -12.62 -18.15 -2.98
C ALA A 36 -12.98 -18.55 -4.42
N VAL A 37 -13.68 -17.66 -5.14
CA VAL A 37 -14.01 -17.85 -6.56
C VAL A 37 -12.76 -17.83 -7.43
N LEU A 38 -11.80 -16.94 -7.19
CA LEU A 38 -10.54 -16.88 -7.94
C LEU A 38 -9.65 -18.10 -7.70
N LEU A 39 -9.52 -18.58 -6.46
CA LEU A 39 -8.75 -19.78 -6.10
C LEU A 39 -9.40 -21.06 -6.65
N ALA A 40 -10.72 -21.19 -6.53
CA ALA A 40 -11.47 -22.26 -7.17
C ALA A 40 -11.32 -22.20 -8.70
N GLY A 41 -11.41 -21.01 -9.30
CA GLY A 41 -11.17 -20.80 -10.72
C GLY A 41 -9.75 -21.19 -11.15
N ALA A 42 -8.73 -20.76 -10.41
CA ALA A 42 -7.33 -21.01 -10.70
C ALA A 42 -6.94 -22.49 -10.55
N SER A 43 -7.55 -23.22 -9.62
CA SER A 43 -7.34 -24.67 -9.48
C SER A 43 -8.13 -25.49 -10.51
N TRP A 44 -9.29 -25.01 -10.95
CA TRP A 44 -10.18 -25.75 -11.86
C TRP A 44 -9.95 -25.49 -13.35
N LEU A 45 -9.48 -24.29 -13.72
CA LEU A 45 -9.16 -23.89 -15.09
C LEU A 45 -8.04 -24.71 -15.76
N PRO A 46 -6.90 -25.01 -15.10
CA PRO A 46 -5.89 -25.89 -15.67
C PRO A 46 -6.43 -27.31 -15.92
N ALA A 47 -7.36 -27.81 -15.09
CA ALA A 47 -7.97 -29.12 -15.28
C ALA A 47 -8.90 -29.20 -16.51
N ARG A 48 -9.42 -28.07 -17.01
CA ARG A 48 -10.33 -28.03 -18.18
C ARG A 48 -9.73 -27.42 -19.45
N ALA A 49 -8.42 -27.20 -19.49
CA ALA A 49 -7.70 -26.74 -20.70
C ALA A 49 -8.35 -25.52 -21.40
N ARG A 50 -8.75 -24.49 -20.65
CA ARG A 50 -9.32 -23.24 -21.21
C ARG A 50 -8.30 -22.08 -21.16
N PRO A 51 -7.27 -22.07 -22.04
CA PRO A 51 -6.16 -21.12 -21.96
C PRO A 51 -6.57 -19.66 -22.18
N ARG A 52 -7.68 -19.40 -22.89
CA ARG A 52 -8.19 -18.03 -23.10
C ARG A 52 -8.72 -17.42 -21.80
N ILE A 53 -9.46 -18.20 -21.00
CA ILE A 53 -10.00 -17.72 -19.73
C ILE A 53 -8.87 -17.52 -18.73
N ALA A 54 -7.93 -18.48 -18.66
CA ALA A 54 -6.73 -18.35 -17.81
C ALA A 54 -5.90 -17.11 -18.14
N ARG A 55 -5.74 -16.77 -19.44
CA ARG A 55 -5.06 -15.54 -19.87
C ARG A 55 -5.71 -14.29 -19.31
N TRP A 56 -7.02 -14.13 -19.52
CA TRP A 56 -7.73 -12.93 -19.08
C TRP A 56 -7.78 -12.83 -17.55
N GLY A 57 -7.94 -13.97 -16.87
CA GLY A 57 -7.87 -14.04 -15.40
C GLY A 57 -6.49 -13.64 -14.88
N PHE A 58 -5.41 -14.17 -15.47
CA PHE A 58 -4.04 -13.81 -15.12
C PHE A 58 -3.79 -12.32 -15.33
N LEU A 59 -4.15 -11.78 -16.51
CA LEU A 59 -3.93 -10.36 -16.81
C LEU A 59 -4.69 -9.47 -15.82
N ALA A 60 -5.97 -9.75 -15.58
CA ALA A 60 -6.77 -8.99 -14.62
C ALA A 60 -6.17 -9.05 -13.21
N ALA A 61 -5.82 -10.24 -12.72
CA ALA A 61 -5.25 -10.43 -11.38
C ALA A 61 -3.87 -9.78 -11.23
N ALA A 62 -2.99 -9.94 -12.23
CA ALA A 62 -1.66 -9.35 -12.22
C ALA A 62 -1.70 -7.82 -12.31
N THR A 63 -2.54 -7.26 -13.18
CA THR A 63 -2.75 -5.81 -13.27
C THR A 63 -3.30 -5.27 -11.97
N TRP A 64 -4.31 -5.92 -11.38
CA TRP A 64 -4.87 -5.50 -10.10
C TRP A 64 -3.84 -5.54 -8.98
N LEU A 65 -3.08 -6.62 -8.85
CA LEU A 65 -2.02 -6.75 -7.85
C LEU A 65 -1.00 -5.61 -7.98
N ASN A 66 -0.43 -5.41 -9.17
CA ASN A 66 0.61 -4.41 -9.36
C ASN A 66 0.08 -2.97 -9.24
N ALA A 67 -1.12 -2.70 -9.76
CA ALA A 67 -1.73 -1.38 -9.65
C ALA A 67 -2.11 -1.05 -8.19
N SER A 68 -2.68 -2.00 -7.46
CA SER A 68 -3.01 -1.80 -6.05
C SER A 68 -1.74 -1.57 -5.22
N MET A 69 -0.69 -2.37 -5.41
CA MET A 69 0.61 -2.12 -4.77
C MET A 69 1.16 -0.73 -5.09
N LEU A 70 1.16 -0.35 -6.37
CA LEU A 70 1.66 0.96 -6.81
C LEU A 70 0.89 2.11 -6.15
N VAL A 71 -0.45 2.07 -6.19
CA VAL A 71 -1.31 3.07 -5.56
C VAL A 71 -1.09 3.09 -4.05
N PHE A 72 -0.97 1.91 -3.43
CA PHE A 72 -0.76 1.80 -2.00
C PHE A 72 0.54 2.47 -1.56
N PHE A 73 1.66 2.11 -2.17
CA PHE A 73 2.96 2.72 -1.88
C PHE A 73 3.01 4.23 -2.20
N ALA A 74 2.22 4.70 -3.16
CA ALA A 74 2.19 6.11 -3.53
C ALA A 74 1.37 6.99 -2.57
N TYR A 75 0.33 6.43 -1.93
CA TYR A 75 -0.64 7.22 -1.16
C TYR A 75 -0.69 6.91 0.34
N GLN A 76 -0.12 5.79 0.78
CA GLN A 76 -0.28 5.28 2.14
C GLN A 76 1.03 4.68 2.66
N PRO A 77 2.05 5.50 2.99
CA PRO A 77 3.37 5.02 3.38
C PRO A 77 3.47 4.37 4.78
N VAL A 78 2.37 4.25 5.53
CA VAL A 78 2.38 3.86 6.96
C VAL A 78 2.41 2.35 7.19
N LEU A 79 3.06 1.94 8.29
CA LEU A 79 3.30 0.56 8.72
C LEU A 79 2.03 -0.26 9.06
N HIS A 80 0.97 0.36 9.58
CA HIS A 80 -0.32 -0.30 9.81
C HIS A 80 -0.95 -0.75 8.48
N ASN A 81 -0.65 0.00 7.43
CA ASN A 81 -1.06 -0.27 6.07
C ASN A 81 -0.21 -1.39 5.43
N SER A 82 0.99 -1.65 5.93
CA SER A 82 1.76 -2.85 5.59
C SER A 82 1.01 -4.15 5.91
N ILE A 83 0.08 -4.17 6.87
CA ILE A 83 -0.78 -5.33 7.12
C ILE A 83 -1.76 -5.55 5.96
N TYR A 84 -2.36 -4.50 5.41
CA TYR A 84 -3.22 -4.60 4.22
C TYR A 84 -2.43 -4.95 2.97
N LEU A 85 -1.25 -4.37 2.80
CA LEU A 85 -0.33 -4.71 1.71
C LEU A 85 0.14 -6.17 1.83
N PHE A 86 0.51 -6.61 3.02
CA PHE A 86 0.93 -7.98 3.30
C PHE A 86 -0.23 -8.96 3.09
N ALA A 87 -1.41 -8.67 3.64
CA ALA A 87 -2.61 -9.48 3.46
C ALA A 87 -3.01 -9.57 1.99
N SER A 88 -3.06 -8.45 1.26
CA SER A 88 -3.33 -8.47 -0.19
C SER A 88 -2.26 -9.24 -0.96
N SER A 89 -0.97 -9.09 -0.59
CA SER A 89 0.13 -9.84 -1.18
C SER A 89 -0.03 -11.34 -0.96
N LEU A 90 -0.29 -11.80 0.27
CA LEU A 90 -0.53 -13.21 0.60
C LEU A 90 -1.67 -13.81 -0.24
N ILE A 91 -2.63 -12.99 -0.65
CA ILE A 91 -3.78 -13.45 -1.40
C ILE A 91 -3.51 -13.48 -2.92
N PHE A 92 -2.87 -12.46 -3.48
CA PHE A 92 -2.58 -12.42 -4.91
C PHE A 92 -1.35 -13.25 -5.31
N LEU A 93 -0.37 -13.42 -4.41
CA LEU A 93 0.83 -14.23 -4.61
C LEU A 93 0.56 -15.67 -5.04
N PRO A 94 -0.48 -16.39 -4.57
CA PRO A 94 -0.81 -17.72 -5.09
C PRO A 94 -1.67 -17.67 -6.36
N ILE A 95 -2.54 -16.66 -6.52
CA ILE A 95 -3.51 -16.57 -7.63
C ILE A 95 -2.81 -16.23 -8.96
N VAL A 96 -1.90 -15.25 -8.95
CA VAL A 96 -1.16 -14.80 -10.15
C VAL A 96 -0.33 -15.92 -10.77
N PRO A 97 0.53 -16.66 -10.03
CA PRO A 97 1.25 -17.80 -10.60
C PRO A 97 0.32 -18.97 -10.93
N GLY A 98 -0.75 -19.22 -10.17
CA GLY A 98 -1.71 -20.28 -10.50
C GLY A 98 -2.37 -20.07 -11.87
N LEU A 99 -2.96 -18.90 -12.11
CA LEU A 99 -3.56 -18.54 -13.39
C LEU A 99 -2.50 -18.39 -14.50
N GLY A 100 -1.35 -17.84 -14.17
CA GLY A 100 -0.22 -17.68 -15.08
C GLY A 100 0.32 -19.01 -15.60
N MET A 101 0.51 -19.99 -14.70
CA MET A 101 0.98 -21.33 -15.04
C MET A 101 -0.09 -22.11 -15.82
N ALA A 102 -1.37 -21.97 -15.48
CA ALA A 102 -2.46 -22.55 -16.27
C ALA A 102 -2.49 -21.98 -17.71
N TRP A 103 -2.24 -20.68 -17.88
CA TRP A 103 -2.12 -20.05 -19.19
C TRP A 103 -0.85 -20.48 -19.95
N ALA A 104 0.29 -20.61 -19.26
CA ALA A 104 1.55 -21.06 -19.83
C ALA A 104 1.49 -22.52 -20.29
N ALA A 105 0.84 -23.39 -19.50
CA ALA A 105 0.66 -24.81 -19.82
C ALA A 105 -0.17 -25.04 -21.09
N GLY A 106 -1.08 -24.13 -21.44
CA GLY A 106 -1.82 -24.15 -22.70
C GLY A 106 -1.01 -23.70 -23.93
N GLY A 107 0.32 -23.60 -23.85
CA GLY A 107 1.22 -23.33 -24.97
C GLY A 107 2.23 -24.47 -25.14
N GLN A 108 2.83 -24.59 -26.32
CA GLN A 108 3.87 -25.58 -26.61
C GLN A 108 5.20 -24.90 -26.95
N GLY A 109 6.32 -25.57 -26.63
CA GLY A 109 7.68 -25.12 -26.95
C GLY A 109 8.00 -23.69 -26.48
N ARG A 110 8.48 -22.85 -27.40
CA ARG A 110 8.89 -21.45 -27.13
C ARG A 110 7.77 -20.60 -26.54
N VAL A 111 6.53 -20.81 -26.98
CA VAL A 111 5.37 -20.04 -26.51
C VAL A 111 5.11 -20.28 -25.01
N ARG A 112 5.29 -21.52 -24.53
CA ARG A 112 5.17 -21.85 -23.10
C ARG A 112 6.22 -21.11 -22.27
N TRP A 113 7.47 -21.10 -22.73
CA TRP A 113 8.57 -20.40 -22.04
C TRP A 113 8.37 -18.89 -21.99
N THR A 114 7.94 -18.28 -23.10
CA THR A 114 7.61 -16.85 -23.12
C THR A 114 6.49 -16.52 -22.13
N ARG A 115 5.43 -17.34 -22.06
CA ARG A 115 4.35 -17.14 -21.09
C ARG A 115 4.84 -17.30 -19.66
N ALA A 116 5.64 -18.32 -19.37
CA ALA A 116 6.24 -18.51 -18.04
C ALA A 116 7.13 -17.33 -17.63
N ALA A 117 7.92 -16.77 -18.56
CA ALA A 117 8.73 -15.58 -18.31
C ALA A 117 7.87 -14.35 -17.96
N ILE A 118 6.75 -14.13 -18.67
CA ILE A 118 5.81 -13.03 -18.36
C ILE A 118 5.23 -13.18 -16.95
N VAL A 119 4.86 -14.41 -16.56
CA VAL A 119 4.36 -14.70 -15.21
C VAL A 119 5.44 -14.43 -14.16
N ALA A 120 6.66 -14.90 -14.39
CA ALA A 120 7.79 -14.64 -13.51
C ALA A 120 8.08 -13.13 -13.37
N CYS A 121 8.05 -12.37 -14.46
CA CYS A 121 8.21 -10.92 -14.42
C CYS A 121 7.10 -10.23 -13.62
N ALA A 122 5.83 -10.64 -13.78
CA ALA A 122 4.71 -10.05 -13.04
C ALA A 122 4.82 -10.29 -11.53
N CYS A 123 5.21 -11.50 -11.12
CA CYS A 123 5.45 -11.82 -9.70
C CYS A 123 6.71 -11.11 -9.16
N GLY A 124 7.78 -11.09 -9.96
CA GLY A 124 9.03 -10.43 -9.60
C GLY A 124 8.88 -8.91 -9.43
N LEU A 125 8.02 -8.28 -10.22
CA LEU A 125 7.72 -6.85 -10.10
C LEU A 125 7.05 -6.54 -8.75
N ALA A 126 6.02 -7.30 -8.37
CA ALA A 126 5.35 -7.18 -7.08
C ALA A 126 6.34 -7.39 -5.91
N PHE A 127 7.17 -8.44 -6.00
CA PHE A 127 8.19 -8.71 -4.98
C PHE A 127 9.23 -7.59 -4.90
N SER A 128 9.66 -7.04 -6.04
CA SER A 128 10.58 -5.92 -6.11
C SER A 128 10.00 -4.65 -5.46
N MET A 129 8.71 -4.36 -5.69
CA MET A 129 8.03 -3.24 -5.01
C MET A 129 8.07 -3.40 -3.49
N ILE A 130 7.77 -4.59 -2.96
CA ILE A 130 7.82 -4.88 -1.52
C ILE A 130 9.24 -4.79 -0.99
N ALA A 131 10.20 -5.43 -1.65
CA ALA A 131 11.56 -5.55 -1.13
C ALA A 131 12.31 -4.21 -1.11
N THR A 132 12.11 -3.38 -2.15
CA THR A 132 12.90 -2.15 -2.33
C THR A 132 12.13 -0.88 -2.02
N HIS A 133 10.80 -0.96 -1.86
CA HIS A 133 9.93 0.20 -1.69
C HIS A 133 10.14 1.26 -2.79
N TRP A 134 10.61 0.86 -3.99
CA TRP A 134 10.93 1.80 -5.06
C TRP A 134 9.76 2.72 -5.49
N PRO A 135 8.47 2.30 -5.43
CA PRO A 135 7.39 3.22 -5.77
C PRO A 135 7.29 4.41 -4.82
N LEU A 136 7.59 4.21 -3.53
CA LEU A 136 7.67 5.29 -2.55
C LEU A 136 8.81 6.25 -2.91
N ARG A 137 9.98 5.71 -3.29
CA ARG A 137 11.13 6.52 -3.74
C ARG A 137 10.79 7.35 -4.97
N LEU A 138 10.04 6.80 -5.92
CA LEU A 138 9.57 7.55 -7.08
C LEU A 138 8.54 8.62 -6.70
N ALA A 139 7.55 8.28 -5.88
CA ALA A 139 6.55 9.24 -5.40
C ALA A 139 7.22 10.41 -4.66
N PHE A 140 8.26 10.11 -3.88
CA PHE A 140 9.14 11.10 -3.28
C PHE A 140 9.88 11.93 -4.32
N GLY A 141 10.59 11.30 -5.26
CA GLY A 141 11.34 11.99 -6.30
C GLY A 141 10.46 12.97 -7.10
N LEU A 142 9.24 12.56 -7.44
CA LEU A 142 8.25 13.38 -8.13
C LEU A 142 7.74 14.56 -7.26
N SER A 143 7.68 14.39 -5.95
CA SER A 143 7.20 15.41 -5.00
C SER A 143 8.30 16.30 -4.43
N SER A 144 9.57 15.93 -4.60
CA SER A 144 10.73 16.61 -4.02
C SER A 144 10.78 18.12 -4.31
N PRO A 145 10.50 18.63 -5.53
CA PRO A 145 10.45 20.07 -5.77
C PRO A 145 9.36 20.82 -4.99
N ALA A 146 8.22 20.18 -4.71
CA ALA A 146 7.16 20.77 -3.91
C ALA A 146 7.50 20.73 -2.41
N LEU A 147 8.08 19.62 -1.94
CA LEU A 147 8.56 19.47 -0.57
C LEU A 147 9.67 20.47 -0.23
N ASN A 148 10.62 20.70 -1.15
CA ASN A 148 11.68 21.69 -0.98
C ASN A 148 11.11 23.11 -0.81
N ARG A 149 10.18 23.52 -1.69
CA ARG A 149 9.53 24.83 -1.61
C ARG A 149 8.76 25.00 -0.30
N LEU A 150 8.09 23.95 0.17
CA LEU A 150 7.39 23.97 1.44
C LEU A 150 8.37 24.14 2.61
N ALA A 151 9.46 23.38 2.63
CA ALA A 151 10.48 23.49 3.68
C ALA A 151 11.14 24.88 3.67
N ASP A 152 11.49 25.43 2.50
CA ASP A 152 12.04 26.79 2.39
C ASP A 152 11.07 27.84 2.96
N ARG A 153 9.76 27.67 2.69
CA ARG A 153 8.72 28.57 3.22
C ARG A 153 8.59 28.48 4.73
N VAL A 154 8.66 27.27 5.29
CA VAL A 154 8.59 27.03 6.74
C VAL A 154 9.82 27.60 7.44
N GLU A 155 11.00 27.41 6.87
CA GLU A 155 12.24 28.01 7.38
C GLU A 155 12.22 29.54 7.35
N ALA A 156 11.53 30.12 6.36
CA ALA A 156 11.25 31.56 6.31
C ALA A 156 10.15 32.03 7.31
N GLY A 157 9.66 31.15 8.18
CA GLY A 157 8.61 31.45 9.18
C GLY A 157 7.18 31.39 8.64
N GLY A 158 6.98 30.85 7.44
CA GLY A 158 5.65 30.67 6.86
C GLY A 158 4.84 29.57 7.53
N ALA A 159 3.55 29.80 7.74
CA ALA A 159 2.63 28.80 8.27
C ALA A 159 2.28 27.72 7.24
N ILE A 160 1.85 26.55 7.73
CA ILE A 160 1.28 25.46 6.92
C ILE A 160 -0.22 25.40 7.17
N ALA A 161 -1.00 25.32 6.08
CA ALA A 161 -2.43 25.10 6.22
C ALA A 161 -2.71 23.62 6.55
N PRO A 162 -3.65 23.32 7.47
CA PRO A 162 -4.03 21.94 7.76
C PRO A 162 -4.42 21.16 6.50
N GLY A 163 -3.71 20.07 6.21
CA GLY A 163 -3.97 19.24 5.04
C GLY A 163 -3.50 19.82 3.71
N GLU A 164 -2.62 20.82 3.72
CA GLU A 164 -1.90 21.32 2.55
C GLU A 164 -1.17 20.17 1.84
N ARG A 165 -1.07 20.20 0.51
CA ARG A 165 -0.38 19.16 -0.25
C ARG A 165 0.96 19.65 -0.78
N ALA A 166 1.99 18.83 -0.64
CA ALA A 166 3.30 19.04 -1.24
C ALA A 166 3.59 17.90 -2.23
N GLY A 167 3.15 18.08 -3.48
CA GLY A 167 3.18 17.04 -4.49
C GLY A 167 2.11 15.98 -4.23
N LEU A 168 2.51 14.71 -4.15
CA LEU A 168 1.60 13.60 -3.88
C LEU A 168 1.21 13.50 -2.39
N TYR A 169 2.04 14.09 -1.51
CA TYR A 169 1.91 13.98 -0.06
C TYR A 169 0.99 15.04 0.53
N ARG A 170 0.22 14.65 1.53
CA ARG A 170 -0.56 15.55 2.37
C ARG A 170 0.28 15.90 3.61
N VAL A 171 0.35 17.17 3.95
CA VAL A 171 1.14 17.67 5.07
C VAL A 171 0.20 18.03 6.20
N PHE A 172 0.51 17.54 7.39
CA PHE A 172 -0.28 17.75 8.59
C PHE A 172 0.36 18.74 9.55
N GLY A 173 1.67 18.92 9.46
CA GLY A 173 2.36 19.93 10.24
C GLY A 173 3.85 19.96 9.96
N THR A 174 4.53 20.81 10.71
CA THR A 174 5.99 20.83 10.78
C THR A 174 6.44 20.91 12.20
N THR A 175 7.56 20.27 12.50
CA THR A 175 8.26 20.49 13.75
C THR A 175 9.69 20.93 13.46
N ALA A 176 10.15 21.94 14.19
CA ALA A 176 11.56 22.29 14.23
C ALA A 176 12.24 21.26 15.15
N LEU A 177 13.11 20.45 14.59
CA LEU A 177 14.12 19.72 15.35
C LEU A 177 15.37 20.61 15.41
N THR A 178 16.24 20.40 16.40
CA THR A 178 17.39 21.26 16.69
C THR A 178 18.30 21.47 15.46
N GLY A 179 18.03 22.49 14.65
CA GLY A 179 18.71 22.77 13.37
C GLY A 179 18.12 22.09 12.12
N ASP A 180 17.03 21.32 12.26
CA ASP A 180 16.40 20.54 11.18
C ASP A 180 14.90 20.90 11.03
N THR A 181 14.40 20.94 9.79
CA THR A 181 12.97 21.14 9.51
C THR A 181 12.33 19.79 9.18
N ALA A 182 11.43 19.31 10.03
CA ALA A 182 10.65 18.10 9.75
C ALA A 182 9.25 18.45 9.25
N ILE A 183 8.90 17.94 8.07
CA ILE A 183 7.56 18.01 7.48
C ILE A 183 6.81 16.72 7.85
N ILE A 184 5.76 16.84 8.66
CA ILE A 184 4.93 15.72 9.09
C ILE A 184 3.90 15.43 8.00
N ILE A 185 3.94 14.20 7.48
CA ILE A 185 3.10 13.73 6.38
C ILE A 185 1.92 12.91 6.90
N ASP A 186 2.03 12.36 8.11
CA ASP A 186 0.95 11.61 8.75
C ASP A 186 1.06 11.69 10.29
N PRO A 187 0.00 12.14 11.00
CA PRO A 187 -0.07 12.18 12.45
C PRO A 187 -0.77 10.94 13.05
N ASP A 188 -0.81 9.80 12.35
CA ASP A 188 -1.48 8.55 12.75
C ASP A 188 -1.13 8.10 14.21
N PRO A 189 -2.04 7.42 14.95
CA PRO A 189 -1.82 7.08 16.35
C PRO A 189 -0.82 5.92 16.56
N GLY A 190 -0.32 5.31 15.47
CA GLY A 190 0.74 4.32 15.49
C GLY A 190 2.15 4.88 15.32
N GLY A 191 2.30 6.21 15.16
CA GLY A 191 3.59 6.86 14.99
C GLY A 191 3.57 8.05 14.03
N ILE A 192 4.47 9.01 14.24
CA ILE A 192 4.62 10.18 13.35
C ILE A 192 5.47 9.77 12.14
N SER A 193 4.86 9.77 10.94
CA SER A 193 5.60 9.67 9.67
C SER A 193 5.95 11.06 9.14
N ALA A 194 7.24 11.37 9.01
CA ALA A 194 7.72 12.69 8.59
C ALA A 194 8.87 12.63 7.58
N PHE A 195 8.93 13.61 6.67
CA PHE A 195 10.12 13.89 5.88
C PHE A 195 10.95 14.96 6.60
N VAL A 196 12.14 14.60 7.06
CA VAL A 196 13.07 15.52 7.73
C VAL A 196 14.08 16.04 6.72
N ARG A 197 14.16 17.37 6.59
CA ARG A 197 15.20 18.04 5.82
C ARG A 197 16.34 18.44 6.75
N ARG A 198 17.53 17.86 6.54
CA ARG A 198 18.74 18.19 7.30
C ARG A 198 19.71 19.07 6.49
N PRO A 199 20.26 20.15 7.08
CA PRO A 199 21.35 20.90 6.49
C PRO A 199 22.70 20.25 6.84
N GLY A 200 23.03 19.11 6.21
CA GLY A 200 24.37 18.50 6.36
C GLY A 200 24.44 17.03 5.92
N PRO A 201 25.67 16.48 5.77
CA PRO A 201 25.86 15.05 5.55
C PRO A 201 25.40 14.24 6.77
N ALA A 202 24.81 13.07 6.53
CA ALA A 202 24.36 12.14 7.57
C ALA A 202 25.47 11.87 8.59
N ARG A 203 25.22 12.13 9.88
CA ARG A 203 26.04 11.58 10.97
C ARG A 203 25.16 10.56 11.69
N GLY A 204 25.58 9.29 11.71
CA GLY A 204 24.85 8.13 12.25
C GLY A 204 24.33 8.32 13.70
N SER A 205 23.48 7.47 14.26
CA SER A 205 23.20 6.06 13.95
C SER A 205 21.81 5.64 14.45
N SER A 206 21.30 4.56 13.86
CA SER A 206 20.45 3.51 14.46
C SER A 206 18.94 3.56 14.19
N ARG A 207 18.57 3.35 12.92
CA ARG A 207 17.63 2.29 12.45
C ARG A 207 17.43 2.42 10.94
N ASP A 208 18.57 2.60 10.27
CA ASP A 208 18.67 3.03 8.90
C ASP A 208 18.35 1.88 7.93
N TRP A 209 17.13 1.88 7.41
CA TRP A 209 16.75 1.08 6.23
C TRP A 209 16.63 1.96 4.95
N LEU A 210 16.95 3.25 5.06
CA LEU A 210 16.89 4.26 3.99
C LEU A 210 18.20 5.08 3.88
N ASP A 211 19.35 4.51 4.25
CA ASP A 211 20.65 5.24 4.36
C ASP A 211 21.12 5.94 3.07
N ASP A 212 20.61 5.54 1.90
CA ASP A 212 20.54 6.43 0.75
C ASP A 212 19.13 7.05 0.75
N GLY A 213 18.98 8.20 1.42
CA GLY A 213 17.72 8.94 1.44
C GLY A 213 17.15 9.06 0.02
N PRO A 214 15.83 9.21 -0.16
CA PRO A 214 15.21 9.17 -1.49
C PRO A 214 15.74 10.26 -2.46
N GLY A 215 16.54 11.19 -1.94
CA GLY A 215 17.63 11.86 -2.64
C GLY A 215 18.15 13.05 -1.81
N GLY A 216 19.46 13.13 -1.55
CA GLY A 216 20.09 14.33 -0.99
C GLY A 216 19.80 14.60 0.49
N ARG A 217 19.14 15.73 0.81
CA ARG A 217 18.98 16.29 2.18
C ARG A 217 17.78 15.74 2.98
N TRP A 218 17.04 14.78 2.43
CA TRP A 218 15.77 14.31 2.99
C TRP A 218 15.87 12.93 3.62
N TRP A 219 15.22 12.79 4.77
CA TRP A 219 15.16 11.57 5.58
C TRP A 219 13.70 11.23 5.87
N PHE A 220 13.35 9.95 5.88
CA PHE A 220 12.06 9.51 6.37
C PHE A 220 12.22 9.14 7.85
N LEU A 221 11.44 9.78 8.71
CA LEU A 221 11.37 9.47 10.13
C LEU A 221 10.05 8.73 10.38
N ASP A 222 10.17 7.55 10.98
CA ASP A 222 9.06 6.78 11.54
C ASP A 222 9.32 6.68 13.04
N GLN A 223 8.43 7.27 13.86
CA GLN A 223 8.53 7.18 15.32
C GLN A 223 7.53 6.14 15.83
N ASP A 224 8.03 4.99 16.28
CA ASP A 224 7.28 3.96 17.03
C ASP A 224 6.75 4.48 18.38
#